data_AF-A0A8H6KJA1-F1
#
_entry.id   AF-A0A8H6KJA1-F1
#
_cell.length_a   1.000
_cell.length_b   1.000
_cell.length_c   1.000
_cell.angle_alpha   90.00
_cell.angle_beta   90.00
_cell.angle_gamma   90.00
#
_symmetry.space_group_name_H-M   'P 1'
#
loop_
_entity.id
_entity.type
_entity.pdbx_description
1 polymer ?
#
loop_
_entity_poly.entity_id
_entity_poly.type
_entity_poly.pdbx_seq_one_letter_code
_entity_poly.pdbx_strand_id
1 'polypeptide(L)'
;MAPAASFLSKTLKSITLEKIRELSKQRTQYESRKEAVLAAAADPSLTQQKRIKILIDGVNDLIVKAQDEDDDFESKRIEKTLDEISKRPDQSTWDAPVPIALLDSHEALLRSKLDVQSRRLSAVELYSRFVKE
;
A
#
# COMPACT_ATOMS: atom_id res chain seq x y z
N MET A 1 -34.63 -36.87 11.37
CA MET A 1 -33.92 -35.74 11.98
C MET A 1 -32.68 -35.41 11.16
N ALA A 2 -32.66 -34.27 10.47
CA ALA A 2 -31.42 -33.64 10.00
C ALA A 2 -31.67 -32.15 9.64
N PRO A 3 -31.60 -31.20 10.59
CA PRO A 3 -31.59 -29.79 10.23
C PRO A 3 -30.22 -29.12 10.46
N ALA A 4 -29.42 -29.57 11.43
CA ALA A 4 -28.25 -28.82 11.88
C ALA A 4 -27.20 -28.55 10.78
N ALA A 5 -26.93 -29.54 9.92
CA ALA A 5 -25.95 -29.41 8.83
C ALA A 5 -26.39 -28.43 7.73
N SER A 6 -27.69 -28.33 7.42
CA SER A 6 -28.20 -27.43 6.38
C SER A 6 -28.28 -25.98 6.88
N PHE A 7 -28.56 -25.76 8.17
CA PHE A 7 -28.48 -24.44 8.80
C PHE A 7 -27.03 -23.95 8.91
N LEU A 8 -26.09 -24.79 9.34
CA LEU A 8 -24.66 -24.47 9.36
C LEU A 8 -24.13 -24.10 7.97
N SER A 9 -24.52 -24.85 6.94
CA SER A 9 -24.20 -24.56 5.53
C SER A 9 -24.72 -23.18 5.09
N LYS A 10 -25.98 -22.84 5.43
CA LYS A 10 -26.58 -21.54 5.11
C LYS A 10 -25.89 -20.39 5.86
N THR A 11 -25.60 -20.57 7.14
CA THR A 11 -24.93 -19.56 7.96
C THR A 11 -23.50 -19.32 7.48
N LEU A 12 -22.74 -20.37 7.21
CA LEU A 12 -21.38 -20.26 6.68
C LEU A 12 -21.40 -19.52 5.32
N LYS A 13 -22.34 -19.87 4.42
CA LYS A 13 -22.52 -19.18 3.15
C LYS A 13 -22.86 -17.69 3.34
N SER A 14 -23.71 -17.34 4.30
CA SER A 14 -24.03 -15.95 4.60
C SER A 14 -22.82 -15.17 5.13
N ILE A 15 -22.07 -15.75 6.07
CA ILE A 15 -20.84 -15.16 6.61
C ILE A 15 -19.80 -14.96 5.50
N THR A 16 -19.62 -15.96 4.63
CA THR A 16 -18.70 -15.86 3.50
C THR A 16 -19.12 -14.73 2.55
N LEU A 17 -20.41 -14.62 2.22
CA LEU A 17 -20.91 -13.53 1.36
C LEU A 17 -20.75 -12.15 1.98
N GLU A 18 -20.99 -12.01 3.28
CA GLU A 18 -20.76 -10.75 4.01
C GLU A 18 -19.28 -10.40 4.04
N LYS A 19 -18.40 -11.37 4.31
CA LYS A 19 -16.95 -11.14 4.31
C LYS A 19 -16.45 -10.72 2.94
N ILE A 20 -16.97 -11.31 1.87
CA ILE A 20 -16.67 -10.92 0.49
C ILE A 20 -17.10 -9.47 0.21
N ARG A 21 -18.30 -9.07 0.64
CA ARG A 21 -18.76 -7.68 0.48
C ARG A 21 -17.86 -6.70 1.23
N GLU A 22 -17.49 -7.04 2.45
CA GLU A 22 -16.57 -6.20 3.24
C GLU A 22 -15.19 -6.07 2.57
N LEU A 23 -14.62 -7.17 2.07
CA LEU A 23 -13.35 -7.16 1.35
C LEU A 23 -13.42 -6.35 0.05
N SER A 24 -14.55 -6.41 -0.68
CA SER A 24 -14.75 -5.59 -1.88
C SER A 24 -14.79 -4.09 -1.56
N LYS A 25 -15.42 -3.71 -0.44
CA LYS A 25 -15.48 -2.32 0.02
C LYS A 25 -14.10 -1.82 0.44
N GLN A 26 -13.33 -2.66 1.14
CA GLN A 26 -11.94 -2.35 1.52
C GLN A 26 -11.07 -2.11 0.28
N ARG A 27 -11.23 -2.92 -0.79
CA ARG A 27 -10.53 -2.70 -2.05
C ARG A 27 -10.87 -1.37 -2.69
N THR A 28 -12.14 -1.03 -2.84
CA THR A 28 -12.53 0.25 -3.48
C THR A 28 -11.96 1.44 -2.71
N GLN A 29 -11.96 1.38 -1.38
CA GLN A 29 -11.33 2.40 -0.55
C GLN A 29 -9.82 2.44 -0.70
N TYR A 30 -9.17 1.28 -0.81
CA TYR A 30 -7.73 1.18 -1.02
C TYR A 30 -7.32 1.77 -2.38
N GLU A 31 -7.97 1.38 -3.47
CA GLU A 31 -7.68 1.88 -4.83
C GLU A 31 -7.92 3.39 -4.92
N SER A 32 -9.03 3.90 -4.38
CA SER A 32 -9.32 5.34 -4.38
C SER A 32 -8.24 6.14 -3.64
N ARG A 33 -7.76 5.63 -2.50
CA ARG A 33 -6.68 6.29 -1.76
C ARG A 33 -5.33 6.16 -2.45
N LYS A 34 -5.04 5.01 -3.08
CA LYS A 34 -3.84 4.81 -3.89
C LYS A 34 -3.80 5.80 -5.07
N GLU A 35 -4.91 5.97 -5.78
CA GLU A 35 -5.04 6.95 -6.86
C GLU A 35 -4.80 8.37 -6.36
N ALA A 36 -5.35 8.74 -5.20
CA ALA A 36 -5.12 10.05 -4.60
C ALA A 36 -3.63 10.30 -4.26
N VAL A 37 -2.95 9.30 -3.68
CA VAL A 37 -1.51 9.38 -3.36
C VAL A 37 -0.67 9.49 -4.64
N LEU A 38 -0.99 8.72 -5.68
CA LEU A 38 -0.29 8.78 -6.97
C LEU A 38 -0.53 10.11 -7.68
N ALA A 39 -1.75 10.66 -7.61
CA ALA A 39 -2.06 11.98 -8.17
C ALA A 39 -1.29 13.08 -7.45
N ALA A 40 -1.20 13.03 -6.11
CA ALA A 40 -0.40 13.97 -5.33
C ALA A 40 1.09 13.86 -5.64
N ALA A 41 1.60 12.65 -5.91
CA ALA A 41 3.00 12.44 -6.31
C ALA A 41 3.29 12.79 -7.78
N ALA A 42 2.27 12.97 -8.63
CA ALA A 42 2.42 13.26 -10.05
C ALA A 42 2.51 14.77 -10.37
N ASP A 43 2.40 15.65 -9.37
CA ASP A 43 2.51 17.09 -9.58
C ASP A 43 3.93 17.46 -10.08
N PRO A 44 4.05 18.04 -11.29
CA PRO A 44 5.34 18.35 -11.90
C PRO A 44 6.11 19.46 -11.15
N SER A 45 5.46 20.21 -10.26
CA SER A 45 6.10 21.23 -9.43
C SER A 45 6.90 20.66 -8.25
N LEU A 46 6.77 19.36 -7.95
CA LEU A 46 7.39 18.73 -6.80
C LEU A 46 8.82 18.25 -7.09
N THR A 47 9.75 18.68 -6.23
CA THR A 47 11.09 18.07 -6.10
C THR A 47 10.95 16.58 -5.84
N GLN A 48 11.83 15.76 -6.42
CA GLN A 48 11.82 14.30 -6.26
C GLN A 48 11.76 13.85 -4.80
N GLN A 49 12.46 14.53 -3.89
CA GLN A 49 12.41 14.27 -2.45
C GLN A 49 11.00 14.45 -1.86
N LYS A 50 10.27 15.49 -2.28
CA LYS A 50 8.89 15.74 -1.85
C LYS A 50 7.93 14.69 -2.40
N ARG A 51 8.13 14.24 -3.64
CA ARG A 51 7.36 13.14 -4.24
C ARG A 51 7.54 11.84 -3.47
N ILE A 52 8.79 11.49 -3.13
CA ILE A 52 9.07 10.28 -2.35
C ILE A 52 8.47 10.41 -0.94
N LYS A 53 8.54 11.58 -0.30
CA LYS A 53 7.90 11.81 1.00
C LYS A 53 6.38 11.58 0.96
N ILE A 54 5.69 12.13 -0.04
CA ILE A 54 4.25 11.91 -0.25
C ILE A 54 3.94 10.42 -0.45
N LEU A 55 4.80 9.71 -1.19
CA LEU A 55 4.65 8.26 -1.39
C LEU A 55 4.88 7.46 -0.11
N ILE A 56 5.84 7.83 0.74
CA ILE A 56 6.07 7.19 2.05
C ILE A 56 4.88 7.44 2.97
N ASP A 57 4.42 8.68 3.09
CA ASP A 57 3.28 9.04 3.91
C ASP A 57 2.03 8.26 3.45
N GLY A 58 1.79 8.20 2.14
CA GLY A 58 0.71 7.43 1.56
C GLY A 58 0.84 5.92 1.78
N VAL A 59 2.04 5.37 1.67
CA VAL A 59 2.32 3.94 1.93
C VAL A 59 2.11 3.62 3.41
N ASN A 60 2.58 4.46 4.33
CA ASN A 60 2.37 4.28 5.77
C ASN A 60 0.88 4.35 6.10
N ASP A 61 0.14 5.33 5.59
CA ASP A 61 -1.30 5.47 5.84
C ASP A 61 -2.15 4.30 5.28
N LEU A 62 -1.67 3.67 4.20
CA LEU A 62 -2.32 2.56 3.53
C LEU A 62 -1.94 1.20 4.13
N ILE A 63 -0.68 1.02 4.55
CA ILE A 63 -0.15 -0.26 5.07
C ILE A 63 -0.31 -0.39 6.57
N VAL A 64 -0.28 0.70 7.35
CA VAL A 64 -0.61 0.64 8.79
C VAL A 64 -2.05 0.14 8.99
N LYS A 65 -2.93 0.35 8.01
CA LYS A 65 -4.29 -0.24 7.99
C LYS A 65 -4.32 -1.72 7.57
N ALA A 66 -3.24 -2.23 6.96
CA ALA A 66 -3.12 -3.58 6.41
C ALA A 66 -2.37 -4.58 7.32
N GLN A 67 -1.84 -4.15 8.47
CA GLN A 67 -1.37 -5.05 9.56
C GLN A 67 -0.12 -5.90 9.23
N ASP A 68 0.69 -5.53 8.23
CA ASP A 68 1.96 -6.22 7.92
C ASP A 68 3.15 -5.49 8.59
N GLU A 69 3.69 -6.05 9.69
CA GLU A 69 4.77 -5.46 10.50
C GLU A 69 6.12 -5.38 9.75
N ASP A 70 6.38 -6.32 8.84
CA ASP A 70 7.63 -6.35 8.05
C ASP A 70 7.74 -5.15 7.08
N ASP A 71 6.59 -4.63 6.63
CA ASP A 71 6.55 -3.52 5.68
C ASP A 71 6.87 -2.17 6.34
N ASP A 72 6.71 -2.05 7.66
CA ASP A 72 7.00 -0.84 8.42
C ASP A 72 8.52 -0.56 8.48
N PHE A 73 9.35 -1.61 8.48
CA PHE A 73 10.81 -1.48 8.60
C PHE A 73 11.46 -0.81 7.38
N GLU A 74 11.07 -1.22 6.18
CA GLU A 74 11.60 -0.65 4.95
C GLU A 74 11.06 0.77 4.70
N SER A 75 9.79 1.05 5.01
CA SER A 75 9.25 2.42 4.94
C SER A 75 9.99 3.37 5.89
N LYS A 76 10.22 2.96 7.14
CA LYS A 76 10.99 3.73 8.13
C LYS A 76 12.44 3.93 7.72
N ARG A 77 13.06 2.94 7.07
CA ARG A 77 14.43 3.03 6.56
C ARG A 77 14.53 4.07 5.45
N ILE A 78 13.58 4.08 4.51
CA ILE A 78 13.52 5.07 3.43
C ILE A 78 13.24 6.46 4.01
N GLU A 79 12.33 6.58 5.00
CA GLU A 79 12.05 7.84 5.69
C GLU A 79 13.30 8.41 6.37
N LYS A 80 14.03 7.57 7.13
CA LYS A 80 15.29 7.95 7.77
C LYS A 80 16.33 8.41 6.73
N THR A 81 16.41 7.72 5.59
CA THR A 81 17.32 8.09 4.50
C THR A 81 16.96 9.46 3.90
N LEU A 82 15.66 9.76 3.71
CA LEU A 82 15.23 11.09 3.26
C LEU A 82 15.46 12.17 4.31
N ASP A 83 15.28 11.85 5.59
CA ASP A 83 15.53 12.77 6.70
C ASP A 83 17.02 13.12 6.77
N GLU A 84 17.90 12.13 6.61
CA GLU A 84 19.35 12.32 6.51
C GLU A 84 19.73 13.17 5.29
N ILE A 85 19.06 12.98 4.14
CA ILE A 85 19.30 13.76 2.92
C ILE A 85 18.81 15.21 3.06
N SER A 86 17.65 15.42 3.66
CA SER A 86 17.04 16.75 3.84
C SER A 86 17.73 17.57 4.93
N LYS A 87 18.28 16.91 5.96
CA LYS A 87 19.09 17.50 7.04
C LYS A 87 20.57 17.69 6.66
N ARG A 88 20.93 17.48 5.40
CA ARG A 88 22.30 17.69 4.87
C ARG A 88 22.55 19.07 4.21
N PRO A 89 21.97 20.22 4.63
CA PRO A 89 22.18 21.46 3.89
C PRO A 89 23.56 22.12 4.11
N ASP A 90 24.36 21.78 5.14
CA ASP A 90 25.49 22.67 5.52
C ASP A 90 26.92 22.05 5.50
N GLN A 91 27.11 20.77 5.22
CA GLN A 91 28.46 20.12 5.22
C GLN A 91 28.93 19.60 3.86
N SER A 92 28.18 19.88 2.79
CA SER A 92 28.23 19.15 1.52
C SER A 92 29.34 19.53 0.53
N THR A 93 30.38 20.27 0.92
CA THR A 93 31.51 20.52 0.01
C THR A 93 32.31 19.24 -0.31
N TRP A 94 32.18 18.19 0.52
CA TRP A 94 33.04 16.99 0.41
C TRP A 94 32.32 15.64 0.31
N ASP A 95 31.00 15.59 0.49
CA ASP A 95 30.25 14.34 0.38
C ASP A 95 29.67 14.17 -1.02
N ALA A 96 29.86 12.99 -1.61
CA ALA A 96 29.32 12.65 -2.93
C ALA A 96 27.79 12.86 -2.96
N PRO A 97 27.25 13.51 -4.00
CA PRO A 97 25.82 13.72 -4.13
C PRO A 97 25.10 12.37 -4.09
N VAL A 98 23.95 12.30 -3.39
CA VAL A 98 23.13 11.09 -3.42
C VAL A 98 22.77 10.80 -4.87
N PRO A 99 23.07 9.61 -5.40
CA PRO A 99 22.79 9.28 -6.79
C PRO A 99 21.28 9.41 -7.03
N ILE A 100 20.90 10.18 -8.05
CA ILE A 100 19.52 10.30 -8.52
C ILE A 100 18.93 8.89 -8.78
N ALA A 101 19.76 7.96 -9.23
CA ALA A 101 19.43 6.55 -9.39
C ALA A 101 18.92 5.85 -8.10
N LEU A 102 19.41 6.25 -6.92
CA LEU A 102 18.94 5.71 -5.65
C LEU A 102 17.53 6.21 -5.34
N LEU A 103 17.26 7.50 -5.59
CA LEU A 103 15.94 8.10 -5.41
C LEU A 103 14.91 7.49 -6.37
N ASP A 104 15.30 7.26 -7.63
CA ASP A 104 14.46 6.57 -8.62
C ASP A 104 14.14 5.13 -8.19
N SER A 105 15.14 4.42 -7.65
CA SER A 105 14.95 3.05 -7.15
C SER A 105 13.98 2.99 -5.96
N HIS A 106 14.03 3.98 -5.07
CA HIS A 106 13.11 4.08 -3.93
C HIS A 106 11.69 4.42 -4.39
N GLU A 107 11.54 5.33 -5.35
CA GLU A 107 10.23 5.66 -5.94
C GLU A 107 9.60 4.42 -6.61
N ALA A 108 10.39 3.68 -7.38
CA ALA A 108 9.95 2.44 -8.02
C ALA A 108 9.55 1.36 -6.99
N LEU A 109 10.32 1.22 -5.91
CA LEU A 109 10.02 0.27 -4.82
C LEU A 109 8.70 0.62 -4.12
N LEU A 110 8.47 1.90 -3.77
CA LEU A 110 7.23 2.35 -3.13
C LEU A 110 6.01 2.13 -4.02
N ARG A 111 6.13 2.39 -5.33
CA ARG A 111 5.07 2.10 -6.30
C ARG A 111 4.78 0.60 -6.42
N SER A 112 5.83 -0.22 -6.51
CA SER A 112 5.69 -1.68 -6.52
C SER A 112 4.95 -2.19 -5.29
N LYS A 113 5.23 -1.63 -4.11
CA LYS A 113 4.57 -2.01 -2.85
C LYS A 113 3.06 -1.72 -2.87
N LEU A 114 2.65 -0.55 -3.38
CA LEU A 114 1.24 -0.21 -3.59
C LEU A 114 0.56 -1.13 -4.61
N ASP A 115 1.30 -1.61 -5.61
CA ASP A 115 0.79 -2.59 -6.58
C ASP A 115 0.62 -3.98 -5.98
N VAL A 116 1.51 -4.43 -5.08
CA VAL A 116 1.41 -5.74 -4.42
C VAL A 116 0.10 -5.84 -3.61
N GLN A 117 -0.22 -4.81 -2.83
CA GLN A 117 -1.45 -4.80 -2.02
C GLN A 117 -2.72 -4.72 -2.90
N SER A 118 -2.69 -3.95 -3.99
CA SER A 118 -3.77 -3.93 -5.00
C SER A 118 -3.98 -5.31 -5.64
N ARG A 119 -2.89 -6.03 -5.97
CA ARG A 119 -2.95 -7.40 -6.50
C ARG A 119 -3.51 -8.39 -5.48
N ARG A 120 -3.09 -8.29 -4.21
CA ARG A 120 -3.60 -9.13 -3.11
C ARG A 120 -5.12 -8.98 -2.96
N LEU A 121 -5.62 -7.74 -2.95
CA LEU A 121 -7.06 -7.45 -2.86
C LEU A 121 -7.82 -7.92 -4.12
N SER A 122 -7.22 -7.82 -5.30
CA SER A 122 -7.81 -8.30 -6.56
C SER A 122 -7.89 -9.85 -6.61
N ALA A 123 -6.88 -10.56 -6.10
CA ALA A 123 -6.90 -12.02 -6.03
C ALA A 123 -8.05 -12.52 -5.13
N VAL A 124 -8.25 -11.88 -3.98
CA VAL A 124 -9.36 -12.18 -3.06
C VAL A 124 -10.72 -12.01 -3.75
N GLU A 125 -10.89 -10.99 -4.58
CA GLU A 125 -12.12 -10.80 -5.35
C GLU A 125 -12.36 -11.94 -6.37
N LEU A 126 -11.33 -12.36 -7.10
CA LEU A 126 -11.45 -13.47 -8.05
C LEU A 126 -11.90 -14.76 -7.35
N TYR A 127 -11.28 -15.11 -6.23
CA TYR A 127 -11.71 -16.24 -5.41
C TYR A 127 -13.14 -16.07 -4.90
N SER A 128 -13.52 -14.85 -4.50
CA SER A 128 -14.87 -14.56 -4.03
C SER A 128 -15.93 -14.78 -5.10
N ARG A 129 -15.58 -14.56 -6.37
CA ARG A 129 -16.47 -14.79 -7.51
C ARG A 129 -16.65 -16.28 -7.78
N PHE A 130 -15.57 -17.06 -7.71
CA PHE A 130 -15.64 -18.51 -7.83
C PHE A 130 -16.47 -19.18 -6.72
N VAL A 131 -16.44 -18.65 -5.49
CA VAL A 131 -17.24 -19.18 -4.37
C VAL A 131 -18.73 -18.79 -4.49
N LYS A 132 -19.07 -17.78 -5.29
CA LYS A 132 -20.45 -17.36 -5.54
C LYS A 132 -21.14 -18.19 -6.64
N GLU A 133 -20.38 -18.76 -7.58
CA GLU A 133 -20.85 -19.74 -8.57
C GLU A 133 -21.14 -21.09 -7.91
#